data_AF-A0AAX2DLE8-F1
#
_entry.id   AF-A0AAX2DLE8-F1
#
_cell.length_a   1.000
_cell.length_b   1.000
_cell.length_c   1.000
_cell.angle_alpha   90.00
_cell.angle_beta   90.00
_cell.angle_gamma   90.00
#
_symmetry.space_group_name_H-M   'P 1'
#
loop_
_entity.id
_entity.type
_entity.pdbx_description
1 polymer ?
#
loop_
_entity_poly.entity_id
_entity_poly.type
_entity_poly.pdbx_seq_one_letter_code
_entity_poly.pdbx_strand_id
1 'polypeptide(L)'
;MANERNKVVTTIYGREYTIVGVETADHLRKVAREVDEKMHEIGSQNHTLDSGRLAVLTAVNATHDYLKLEQKFRELEEELARIKGRD
;
A
#
# COMPACT_ATOMS: atom_id res chain seq x y z
N MET A 1 -8.38 -10.70 24.44
CA MET A 1 -7.84 -9.34 24.64
C MET A 1 -8.43 -8.46 23.56
N ALA A 2 -8.97 -7.29 23.92
CA ALA A 2 -9.66 -6.43 22.96
C ALA A 2 -8.70 -6.05 21.83
N ASN A 3 -9.06 -6.37 20.60
CA ASN A 3 -8.30 -6.00 19.42
C ASN A 3 -8.39 -4.47 19.29
N GLU A 4 -7.40 -3.77 19.84
CA GLU A 4 -7.36 -2.31 19.92
C GLU A 4 -7.17 -1.76 18.50
N ARG A 5 -8.28 -1.35 17.88
CA ARG A 5 -8.26 -0.81 16.51
C ARG A 5 -7.99 0.68 16.60
N ASN A 6 -6.93 1.12 15.93
CA ASN A 6 -6.66 2.52 15.73
C ASN A 6 -7.56 3.08 14.62
N LYS A 7 -8.11 4.27 14.87
CA LYS A 7 -8.92 5.02 13.92
C LYS A 7 -8.17 6.29 13.54
N VAL A 8 -7.98 6.50 12.24
CA VAL A 8 -7.32 7.69 11.70
C VAL A 8 -8.22 8.33 10.66
N VAL A 9 -8.43 9.63 10.78
CA VAL A 9 -9.08 10.45 9.75
C VAL A 9 -7.98 11.08 8.91
N THR A 10 -8.07 10.94 7.59
CA THR A 10 -7.06 11.43 6.65
C THR A 10 -7.72 11.88 5.35
N THR A 11 -7.07 12.77 4.62
CA THR A 11 -7.52 13.18 3.28
C THR A 11 -6.71 12.43 2.24
N ILE A 12 -7.38 11.83 1.26
CA ILE A 12 -6.77 11.17 0.10
C ILE A 12 -7.45 11.72 -1.14
N TYR A 13 -6.65 12.31 -2.03
CA TYR A 13 -7.06 12.92 -3.29
C TYR A 13 -8.20 13.93 -3.14
N GLY A 14 -8.08 14.79 -2.13
CA GLY A 14 -9.07 15.84 -1.80
C GLY A 14 -10.35 15.33 -1.14
N ARG A 15 -10.44 14.04 -0.77
CA ARG A 15 -11.59 13.45 -0.08
C ARG A 15 -11.20 12.93 1.30
N GLU A 16 -12.03 13.19 2.30
CA GLU A 16 -11.81 12.71 3.65
C GLU A 16 -12.22 11.23 3.79
N TYR A 17 -11.34 10.43 4.37
CA TYR A 17 -11.55 9.02 4.67
C TYR A 17 -11.22 8.71 6.12
N THR A 18 -11.98 7.79 6.68
CA THR A 18 -11.72 7.20 8.00
C THR A 18 -11.14 5.82 7.82
N ILE A 19 -9.89 5.63 8.21
CA ILE A 19 -9.18 4.35 8.17
C ILE A 19 -9.21 3.72 9.56
N VAL A 20 -9.59 2.44 9.62
CA VAL A 20 -9.59 1.65 10.86
C VAL A 20 -8.68 0.44 10.65
N GLY A 21 -7.68 0.28 11.52
CA GLY A 21 -6.71 -0.81 11.43
C GLY A 21 -6.18 -1.23 12.78
N VAL A 22 -5.55 -2.41 12.83
CA VAL A 22 -4.84 -2.90 14.03
C VAL A 22 -3.44 -2.29 14.16
N GLU A 23 -2.93 -1.75 13.05
CA GLU A 23 -1.64 -1.06 12.99
C GLU A 23 -1.66 0.27 13.74
N THR A 24 -0.47 0.77 14.07
CA THR A 24 -0.31 2.08 14.72
C THR A 24 -0.90 3.21 13.88
N ALA A 25 -1.37 4.27 14.55
CA ALA A 25 -1.92 5.44 13.87
C ALA A 25 -0.92 6.07 12.87
N ASP A 26 0.37 6.06 13.18
CA ASP A 26 1.41 6.59 12.29
C ASP A 26 1.62 5.72 11.05
N HIS A 27 1.55 4.40 11.20
CA HIS A 27 1.58 3.49 10.04
C HIS A 27 0.37 3.73 9.14
N LEU A 28 -0.84 3.85 9.70
CA LEU A 28 -2.05 4.12 8.93
C LEU A 28 -1.99 5.48 8.19
N ARG A 29 -1.47 6.54 8.84
CA ARG A 29 -1.22 7.84 8.19
C ARG A 29 -0.21 7.73 7.07
N LYS A 30 0.87 6.96 7.28
CA LYS A 30 1.88 6.73 6.23
C LYS A 30 1.24 6.04 5.02
N VAL A 31 0.49 4.96 5.22
CA VAL A 31 -0.22 4.27 4.14
C VAL A 31 -1.15 5.21 3.38
N ALA A 32 -1.92 6.05 4.08
CA ALA A 32 -2.79 7.03 3.44
C ALA A 32 -2.02 8.04 2.56
N ARG A 33 -0.88 8.53 3.04
CA ARG A 33 -0.02 9.45 2.30
C ARG A 33 0.57 8.79 1.05
N GLU A 34 1.06 7.56 1.16
CA GLU A 34 1.60 6.84 -0.01
C GLU A 34 0.53 6.65 -1.10
N VAL A 35 -0.71 6.33 -0.71
CA VAL A 35 -1.84 6.24 -1.66
C VAL A 35 -2.14 7.60 -2.30
N ASP A 36 -2.17 8.68 -1.50
CA ASP A 36 -2.41 10.03 -1.99
C ASP A 36 -1.36 10.48 -3.02
N GLU A 37 -0.08 10.26 -2.72
CA GLU A 37 1.03 10.55 -3.62
C GLU A 37 0.93 9.75 -4.92
N LYS A 38 0.59 8.45 -4.83
CA LYS A 38 0.43 7.59 -6.00
C LYS A 38 -0.75 8.00 -6.88
N MET A 39 -1.86 8.42 -6.27
CA MET A 39 -3.01 8.95 -7.00
C MET A 39 -2.64 10.25 -7.73
N HIS A 40 -1.92 11.17 -7.08
CA HIS A 40 -1.44 12.40 -7.72
C HIS A 40 -0.45 12.11 -8.86
N GLU A 41 0.49 11.17 -8.66
CA GLU A 41 1.44 10.74 -9.70
C GLU A 41 0.70 10.26 -10.95
N ILE A 42 -0.23 9.29 -10.80
CA ILE A 42 -0.98 8.72 -11.92
C ILE A 42 -1.92 9.75 -12.54
N GLY A 43 -2.55 10.60 -11.72
CA GLY A 43 -3.47 11.65 -12.15
C GLY A 43 -2.78 12.71 -12.99
N SER A 44 -1.54 13.09 -12.64
CA SER A 44 -0.74 14.06 -13.40
C SER A 44 -0.45 13.60 -14.84
N GLN A 45 -0.32 12.28 -15.04
CA GLN A 45 -0.06 11.68 -16.35
C GLN A 45 -1.35 11.42 -17.14
N ASN A 46 -2.51 11.37 -16.48
CA ASN A 46 -3.79 10.96 -17.08
C ASN A 46 -4.95 11.89 -16.66
N HIS A 47 -4.94 13.12 -17.18
CA HIS A 47 -5.93 14.16 -16.85
C HIS A 47 -7.40 13.83 -17.20
N THR A 48 -7.68 12.77 -17.95
CA THR A 48 -9.04 12.39 -18.40
C THR A 48 -9.70 11.32 -17.53
N LEU A 49 -9.02 10.81 -16.50
CA LEU A 49 -9.57 9.80 -15.60
C LEU A 49 -10.39 10.44 -14.49
N ASP A 50 -11.63 9.99 -14.31
CA ASP A 50 -12.38 10.29 -13.09
C ASP A 50 -11.68 9.70 -11.86
N SER A 51 -11.83 10.40 -10.73
CA SER A 51 -11.29 10.04 -9.41
C SER A 51 -11.51 8.57 -9.00
N GLY A 52 -12.65 7.98 -9.36
CA GLY A 52 -12.92 6.57 -9.06
C GLY A 52 -12.06 5.61 -9.88
N ARG A 53 -11.87 5.88 -11.18
CA ARG A 53 -11.01 5.07 -12.05
C ARG A 53 -9.55 5.21 -11.67
N LEU A 54 -9.13 6.41 -11.29
CA LEU A 54 -7.80 6.67 -10.77
C LEU A 54 -7.51 5.88 -9.48
N ALA A 55 -8.47 5.85 -8.55
CA ALA A 55 -8.35 5.07 -7.32
C ALA A 55 -8.21 3.56 -7.60
N VAL A 56 -9.04 3.01 -8.51
CA VAL A 56 -8.94 1.60 -8.91
C VAL A 56 -7.60 1.30 -9.59
N LEU A 57 -7.14 2.15 -10.50
CA LEU A 57 -5.84 1.98 -11.15
C LEU A 57 -4.68 2.03 -10.14
N THR A 58 -4.77 2.93 -9.15
CA THR A 58 -3.81 3.01 -8.05
C THR A 58 -3.80 1.73 -7.23
N ALA A 59 -4.98 1.19 -6.89
CA ALA A 59 -5.09 -0.07 -6.16
C ALA A 59 -4.52 -1.26 -6.95
N VAL A 60 -4.78 -1.32 -8.26
CA VAL A 60 -4.23 -2.35 -9.15
C VAL A 60 -2.70 -2.27 -9.19
N ASN A 61 -2.15 -1.07 -9.38
CA ASN A 61 -0.70 -0.86 -9.40
C ASN A 61 -0.04 -1.24 -8.06
N ALA A 62 -0.62 -0.80 -6.94
CA ALA A 62 -0.11 -1.15 -5.61
C ALA A 62 -0.15 -2.67 -5.35
N THR A 63 -1.22 -3.35 -5.79
CA THR A 63 -1.35 -4.81 -5.65
C THR A 63 -0.34 -5.55 -6.51
N HIS A 64 -0.09 -5.09 -7.74
CA HIS A 64 0.92 -5.66 -8.62
C HIS A 64 2.33 -5.55 -8.02
N ASP A 65 2.67 -4.39 -7.46
CA ASP A 65 3.96 -4.17 -6.81
C ASP A 65 4.11 -5.04 -5.55
N TYR A 66 3.03 -5.18 -4.76
CA TYR A 66 2.99 -6.09 -3.61
C TYR A 66 3.24 -7.55 -4.02
N LEU A 67 2.56 -8.05 -5.06
CA LEU A 67 2.75 -9.43 -5.53
C LEU A 67 4.17 -9.68 -6.04
N LYS A 68 4.75 -8.71 -6.76
CA LYS A 68 6.15 -8.78 -7.18
C LYS A 68 7.12 -8.79 -6.00
N LEU A 69 6.86 -7.99 -4.98
CA LEU A 69 7.68 -7.94 -3.78
C LEU A 69 7.61 -9.26 -3.00
N GLU A 70 6.42 -9.83 -2.87
CA GLU A 70 6.18 -11.12 -2.23
C GLU A 70 6.89 -12.26 -2.97
N GLN A 71 6.86 -12.24 -4.31
CA GLN A 71 7.63 -13.19 -5.12
C GLN A 71 9.14 -13.07 -4.87
N LYS A 72 9.70 -11.85 -4.93
CA LYS A 72 11.13 -11.62 -4.66
C LYS A 72 11.52 -12.04 -3.25
N PHE A 73 10.64 -11.80 -2.27
CA PHE A 73 10.87 -12.21 -0.89
C PHE A 73 10.99 -13.73 -0.78
N ARG A 74 10.08 -14.49 -1.40
CA ARG A 74 10.18 -15.95 -1.47
C ARG A 74 11.47 -16.43 -2.16
N GLU A 75 11.81 -15.83 -3.29
CA GLU A 75 13.06 -16.16 -4.02
C GLU A 75 14.31 -15.96 -3.13
N LEU A 76 14.35 -14.86 -2.37
CA LEU A 76 15.42 -14.56 -1.42
C LEU A 76 15.43 -15.52 -0.23
N GLU A 77 14.28 -15.91 0.31
CA GLU A 77 14.19 -16.92 1.38
C GLU A 77 14.73 -18.28 0.92
N GLU A 78 14.38 -18.70 -0.31
CA GLU A 78 14.89 -19.94 -0.91
C GLU A 78 16.40 -19.88 -1.17
N GLU A 79 16.93 -18.73 -1.59
CA GLU A 79 18.37 -18.53 -1.76
C GLU A 79 19.10 -18.58 -0.41
N LEU A 80 18.57 -17.90 0.62
CA LEU A 80 19.12 -17.94 1.97
C LEU A 80 19.10 -19.35 2.57
N ALA A 81 18.03 -20.12 2.35
CA ALA A 81 17.95 -21.51 2.80
C ALA A 81 19.00 -22.39 2.11
N ARG A 82 19.22 -22.19 0.80
CA ARG A 82 20.27 -22.90 0.04
C ARG A 82 21.67 -22.58 0.51
N ILE A 83 21.95 -21.33 0.89
CA ILE A 83 23.25 -20.90 1.41
C ILE A 83 23.46 -21.46 2.83
N LYS A 84 22.47 -21.35 3.72
CA LYS A 84 22.57 -21.85 5.10
C LYS A 84 22.60 -23.37 5.23
N GLY A 85 22.03 -24.10 4.28
CA GLY A 85 22.11 -25.57 4.24
C GLY A 85 23.43 -26.12 3.67
N ARG A 86 24.38 -25.24 3.33
CA ARG A 86 25.68 -25.60 2.76
C ARG A 86 26.84 -25.53 3.80
N ASP A 87 26.53 -25.18 5.04
CA ASP A 87 27.42 -25.25 6.21
C ASP A 87 27.19 -26.55 7.02
#